data_AF-A0ABD0Z0Q9-F1
#
_entry.id   AF-A0ABD0Z0Q9-F1
#
_cell.length_a   1.000
_cell.length_b   1.000
_cell.length_c   1.000
_cell.angle_alpha   90.00
_cell.angle_beta   90.00
_cell.angle_gamma   90.00
#
_symmetry.space_group_name_H-M   'P 1'
#
loop_
_entity.id
_entity.type
_entity.pdbx_description
1 polymer ?
#
loop_
_entity_poly.entity_id
_entity_poly.type
_entity_poly.pdbx_seq_one_letter_code
_entity_poly.pdbx_strand_id
1 'polypeptide(L)'
;MAYALHQAGFGFGIFLLGFVALVTDYSLVLMVRSAHICGSFSYQGLMEAAFGQMGFYLLTFLQFFYPFIAMVSYNVVVGDTVTKVLIRVFSLEPWSLFARRDIVVAMATLFVSIPLCLLKDLARLARASLLSLVFIIFILMAVFIRLISLGPTIPSTLDSWQFYNWGVIPAIGIMAFAFMCHHNVFLLYSSIEDPTQQKWDKVTHYSVFSSFIVGCLFGIIGYSTFTGYSQGDLLENYCWDDDLMNIARIAFSATILLTFPIECLVTRAVLTQAFGSISHNLATVGIITATYLISISTDCLGVVLELNGVLSAVPLAFILPALSYLKLSEGSVFSKDKLPALGLALFGFLVAILGAFLIITKFNSVDKCSHGRIMPYCYNTTSIKV
;
A
#
# COMPACT_ATOMS: atom_id res chain seq x y z
N MET A 1 -5.02 6.91 3.03
CA MET A 1 -5.26 7.07 4.48
C MET A 1 -6.57 7.78 4.81
N ALA A 2 -6.90 8.93 4.18
CA ALA A 2 -8.17 9.64 4.42
C ALA A 2 -9.42 8.74 4.27
N TYR A 3 -9.45 7.91 3.22
CA TYR A 3 -10.51 6.91 3.04
C TYR A 3 -10.61 5.89 4.18
N ALA A 4 -9.48 5.42 4.73
CA ALA A 4 -9.49 4.50 5.87
C ALA A 4 -10.03 5.16 7.13
N LEU A 5 -9.74 6.46 7.35
CA LEU A 5 -10.35 7.24 8.43
C LEU A 5 -11.87 7.39 8.21
N HIS A 6 -12.31 7.61 6.97
CA HIS A 6 -13.73 7.63 6.65
C HIS A 6 -14.40 6.28 6.93
N GLN A 7 -13.81 5.17 6.52
CA GLN A 7 -14.35 3.83 6.74
C GLN A 7 -14.47 3.45 8.22
N ALA A 8 -13.47 3.78 9.05
CA ALA A 8 -13.48 3.46 10.49
C ALA A 8 -14.18 4.51 11.36
N GLY A 9 -14.44 5.71 10.83
CA GLY A 9 -14.78 6.90 11.60
C GLY A 9 -13.51 7.67 11.96
N PHE A 10 -13.59 9.00 11.98
CA PHE A 10 -12.41 9.86 12.10
C PHE A 10 -11.62 9.62 13.39
N GLY A 11 -12.30 9.63 14.54
CA GLY A 11 -11.66 9.46 15.85
C GLY A 11 -11.08 8.06 16.03
N PHE A 12 -11.91 7.03 15.81
CA PHE A 12 -11.47 5.64 15.93
C PHE A 12 -10.43 5.26 14.86
N GLY A 13 -10.52 5.81 13.66
CA GLY A 13 -9.55 5.62 12.58
C GLY A 13 -8.15 6.14 12.93
N ILE A 14 -8.03 7.29 13.60
CA ILE A 14 -6.73 7.80 14.08
C ILE A 14 -6.15 6.87 15.16
N PHE A 15 -7.00 6.41 16.08
CA PHE A 15 -6.59 5.42 17.09
C PHE A 15 -6.11 4.12 16.43
N LEU A 16 -6.86 3.58 15.47
CA LEU A 16 -6.48 2.39 14.71
C LEU A 16 -5.18 2.59 13.95
N LEU A 17 -4.97 3.77 13.37
CA LEU A 17 -3.73 4.07 12.64
C LEU A 17 -2.51 3.96 13.56
N GLY A 18 -2.60 4.52 14.77
CA GLY A 18 -1.54 4.40 15.79
C GLY A 18 -1.37 2.96 16.28
N PHE A 19 -2.48 2.25 16.49
CA PHE A 19 -2.44 0.84 16.89
C PHE A 19 -1.79 -0.05 15.83
N VAL A 20 -2.18 0.08 14.55
CA VAL A 20 -1.60 -0.67 13.42
C VAL A 20 -0.11 -0.35 13.27
N ALA A 21 0.29 0.91 13.41
CA ALA A 21 1.70 1.29 13.41
C ALA A 21 2.49 0.60 14.54
N LEU A 22 1.95 0.58 15.76
CA LEU A 22 2.58 -0.05 16.92
C LEU A 22 2.74 -1.56 16.74
N VAL A 23 1.70 -2.26 16.28
CA VAL A 23 1.78 -3.71 16.05
C VAL A 23 2.69 -4.07 14.87
N THR A 24 2.76 -3.21 13.86
CA THR A 24 3.70 -3.34 12.74
C THR A 24 5.14 -3.21 13.24
N ASP A 25 5.44 -2.16 14.00
CA ASP A 25 6.75 -1.95 14.61
C ASP A 25 7.21 -3.17 15.42
N TYR A 26 6.35 -3.62 16.34
CA TYR A 26 6.62 -4.80 17.16
C TYR A 26 6.88 -6.05 16.30
N SER A 27 6.07 -6.28 15.27
CA SER A 27 6.22 -7.45 14.39
C SER A 27 7.53 -7.45 13.58
N LEU A 28 8.01 -6.28 13.14
CA LEU A 28 9.27 -6.13 12.42
C LEU A 28 10.48 -6.43 13.32
N VAL A 29 10.44 -5.95 14.56
CA VAL A 29 11.44 -6.29 15.60
C VAL A 29 11.43 -7.80 15.86
N LEU A 30 10.23 -8.38 15.95
CA LEU A 30 10.03 -9.79 16.24
C LEU A 30 10.58 -10.72 15.14
N MET A 31 10.44 -10.34 13.87
CA MET A 31 11.00 -11.10 12.74
C MET A 31 12.52 -11.25 12.84
N VAL A 32 13.24 -10.15 13.02
CA VAL A 32 14.71 -10.17 13.08
C VAL A 32 15.18 -10.88 14.35
N ARG A 33 14.46 -10.72 15.47
CA ARG A 33 14.75 -11.47 16.70
C ARG A 33 14.60 -12.98 16.47
N SER A 34 13.55 -13.40 15.78
CA SER A 34 13.32 -14.82 15.47
C SER A 34 14.39 -15.38 14.53
N ALA A 35 14.89 -14.58 13.59
CA ALA A 35 16.00 -14.94 12.72
C ALA A 35 17.32 -15.14 13.48
N HIS A 36 17.60 -14.32 14.50
CA HIS A 36 18.75 -14.54 15.39
C HIS A 36 18.65 -15.84 16.20
N ILE A 37 17.43 -16.23 16.59
CA ILE A 37 17.20 -17.49 17.33
C ILE A 37 17.47 -18.71 16.43
N CYS A 38 16.97 -18.71 15.19
CA CYS A 38 17.11 -19.87 14.29
C CYS A 38 18.36 -19.82 13.38
N GLY A 39 19.07 -18.70 13.30
CA GLY A 39 20.25 -18.52 12.46
C GLY A 39 19.96 -18.31 10.96
N SER A 40 18.71 -18.11 10.56
CA SER A 40 18.32 -17.88 9.16
C SER A 40 17.84 -16.45 8.92
N PHE A 41 18.61 -15.68 8.15
CA PHE A 41 18.32 -14.29 7.77
C PHE A 41 17.59 -14.18 6.42
N SER A 42 16.55 -14.99 6.26
CA SER A 42 15.60 -14.90 5.14
C SER A 42 14.20 -15.23 5.66
N TYR A 43 13.16 -14.66 5.07
CA TYR A 43 11.81 -14.89 5.58
C TYR A 43 11.39 -16.34 5.30
N GLN A 44 11.69 -16.85 4.10
CA GLN A 44 11.45 -18.25 3.77
C GLN A 44 12.18 -19.20 4.73
N GLY A 45 13.47 -18.97 5.00
CA GLY A 45 14.23 -19.82 5.90
C GLY A 45 13.78 -19.70 7.37
N LEU A 46 13.32 -18.53 7.80
CA LEU A 46 12.69 -18.37 9.12
C LEU A 46 11.43 -19.23 9.26
N MET A 47 10.57 -19.20 8.24
CA MET A 47 9.33 -19.98 8.20
C MET A 47 9.61 -21.49 8.08
N GLU A 48 10.63 -21.87 7.32
CA GLU A 48 11.10 -23.25 7.22
C GLU A 48 11.66 -23.77 8.55
N ALA A 49 12.43 -22.95 9.28
CA ALA A 49 12.93 -23.32 10.60
C ALA A 49 11.79 -23.48 11.62
N ALA A 50 10.75 -22.66 11.56
CA ALA A 50 9.63 -22.71 12.51
C ALA A 50 8.59 -23.80 12.19
N PHE A 51 8.25 -24.00 10.92
CA PHE A 51 7.10 -24.83 10.48
C PHE A 51 7.46 -25.86 9.40
N GLY A 52 8.74 -26.01 9.05
CA GLY A 52 9.20 -26.89 7.99
C GLY A 52 8.75 -26.45 6.60
N GLN A 53 8.72 -27.40 5.67
CA GLN A 53 8.38 -27.16 4.26
C GLN A 53 6.99 -26.53 4.06
N MET A 54 6.01 -26.87 4.90
CA MET A 54 4.68 -26.26 4.81
C MET A 54 4.71 -24.76 5.07
N GLY A 55 5.52 -24.31 6.04
CA GLY A 55 5.74 -22.90 6.31
C GLY A 55 6.42 -22.18 5.14
N PHE A 56 7.41 -22.83 4.53
CA PHE A 56 8.12 -22.33 3.36
C PHE A 56 7.16 -22.07 2.19
N TYR A 57 6.34 -23.06 1.81
CA TYR A 57 5.40 -22.93 0.69
C TYR A 57 4.29 -21.93 0.98
N LEU A 58 3.73 -21.91 2.19
CA LEU A 58 2.72 -20.95 2.60
C LEU A 58 3.24 -19.52 2.49
N LEU A 59 4.45 -19.27 3.01
CA LEU A 59 5.06 -17.95 2.92
C LEU A 59 5.35 -17.56 1.46
N THR A 60 5.92 -18.49 0.68
CA THR A 60 6.24 -18.26 -0.74
C THR A 60 4.99 -17.85 -1.52
N PHE A 61 3.85 -18.52 -1.28
CA PHE A 61 2.57 -18.16 -1.86
C PHE A 61 2.14 -16.73 -1.48
N LEU A 62 2.13 -16.39 -0.18
CA LEU A 62 1.71 -15.08 0.28
C LEU A 62 2.65 -13.94 -0.19
N GLN A 63 3.96 -14.19 -0.18
CA GLN A 63 4.99 -13.26 -0.67
C GLN A 63 4.95 -13.08 -2.19
N PHE A 64 4.33 -13.97 -2.95
CA PHE A 64 4.04 -13.75 -4.37
C PHE A 64 2.84 -12.82 -4.54
N PHE A 65 1.72 -13.13 -3.88
CA PHE A 65 0.46 -12.39 -4.06
C PHE A 65 0.54 -10.95 -3.56
N TYR A 66 1.21 -10.70 -2.44
CA TYR A 66 1.32 -9.34 -1.90
C TYR A 66 1.91 -8.31 -2.89
N PRO A 67 3.16 -8.45 -3.35
CA PRO A 67 3.79 -7.51 -4.26
C PRO A 67 3.10 -7.50 -5.64
N PHE A 68 2.57 -8.66 -6.06
CA PHE A 68 1.82 -8.78 -7.31
C PHE A 68 0.56 -7.90 -7.31
N ILE A 69 -0.26 -7.96 -6.25
CA ILE A 69 -1.47 -7.13 -6.12
C ILE A 69 -1.11 -5.65 -5.88
N ALA A 70 0.01 -5.37 -5.21
CA ALA A 70 0.53 -4.00 -5.09
C ALA A 70 0.83 -3.39 -6.47
N MET A 71 1.51 -4.14 -7.36
CA MET A 71 1.78 -3.71 -8.73
C MET A 71 0.50 -3.49 -9.56
N VAL A 72 -0.54 -4.30 -9.37
CA VAL A 72 -1.86 -4.06 -9.97
C VAL A 72 -2.41 -2.70 -9.52
N SER A 73 -2.34 -2.43 -8.21
CA SER A 73 -2.79 -1.15 -7.62
C SER A 73 -2.02 0.04 -8.18
N TYR A 74 -0.71 -0.12 -8.41
CA TYR A 74 0.14 0.91 -9.01
C TYR A 74 -0.28 1.26 -10.44
N ASN A 75 -0.58 0.26 -11.25
CA ASN A 75 -1.11 0.47 -12.60
C ASN A 75 -2.47 1.17 -12.58
N VAL A 76 -3.35 0.82 -11.62
CA VAL A 76 -4.64 1.49 -11.42
C VAL A 76 -4.43 2.98 -11.13
N VAL A 77 -3.60 3.30 -10.14
CA VAL A 77 -3.26 4.69 -9.78
C VAL A 77 -2.69 5.48 -10.96
N VAL A 78 -1.74 4.91 -11.69
CA VAL A 78 -1.13 5.57 -12.85
C VAL A 78 -2.17 5.81 -13.94
N GLY A 79 -3.04 4.84 -14.21
CA GLY A 79 -4.15 4.99 -15.13
C GLY A 79 -5.08 6.13 -14.74
N ASP A 80 -5.51 6.18 -13.48
CA ASP A 80 -6.49 7.16 -13.01
C ASP A 80 -5.92 8.58 -13.03
N THR A 81 -4.66 8.74 -12.61
CA THR A 81 -4.01 10.04 -12.44
C THR A 81 -3.44 10.59 -13.76
N VAL A 82 -2.68 9.80 -14.51
CA VAL A 82 -2.03 10.26 -15.76
C VAL A 82 -3.08 10.55 -16.83
N THR A 83 -4.19 9.79 -16.89
CA THR A 83 -5.27 10.06 -17.86
C THR A 83 -5.82 11.47 -17.69
N LYS A 84 -6.08 11.92 -16.46
CA LYS A 84 -6.59 13.28 -16.17
C LYS A 84 -5.60 14.36 -16.58
N VAL A 85 -4.32 14.12 -16.32
CA VAL A 85 -3.23 15.03 -16.70
C VAL A 85 -3.16 15.15 -18.22
N LEU A 86 -3.23 14.05 -18.97
CA LEU A 86 -3.20 14.05 -20.43
C LEU A 86 -4.41 14.79 -21.01
N ILE A 87 -5.61 14.57 -20.48
CA ILE A 87 -6.83 15.29 -20.87
C ILE A 87 -6.64 16.80 -20.67
N ARG A 88 -6.11 17.22 -19.51
CA ARG A 88 -5.89 18.64 -19.20
C ARG A 88 -4.81 19.29 -20.06
N VAL A 89 -3.66 18.63 -20.24
CA VAL A 89 -2.48 19.22 -20.92
C VAL A 89 -2.67 19.29 -22.44
N PHE A 90 -3.25 18.25 -23.03
CA PHE A 90 -3.43 18.15 -24.47
C PHE A 90 -4.85 18.53 -24.92
N SER A 91 -5.71 18.99 -24.00
CA SER A 91 -7.12 19.32 -24.27
C SER A 91 -7.85 18.20 -25.02
N LEU A 92 -7.59 16.95 -24.63
CA LEU A 92 -8.13 15.78 -25.31
C LEU A 92 -9.60 15.59 -24.96
N GLU A 93 -10.40 15.16 -25.93
CA GLU A 93 -11.74 14.68 -25.64
C GLU A 93 -11.66 13.39 -24.80
N PRO A 94 -12.56 13.17 -23.83
CA PRO A 94 -12.56 11.98 -22.98
C PRO A 94 -12.66 10.65 -23.75
N TRP A 95 -13.22 10.68 -24.96
CA TRP A 95 -13.38 9.52 -25.84
C TRP A 95 -12.16 9.26 -26.73
N SER A 96 -11.17 10.15 -26.70
CA SER A 96 -9.97 10.00 -27.52
C SER A 96 -9.16 8.77 -27.09
N LEU A 97 -8.47 8.18 -28.06
CA LEU A 97 -7.68 6.97 -27.85
C LEU A 97 -6.57 7.18 -26.80
N PHE A 98 -6.02 8.39 -26.69
CA PHE A 98 -5.00 8.74 -25.69
C PHE A 98 -5.57 9.14 -24.32
N ALA A 99 -6.88 9.38 -24.22
CA ALA A 99 -7.59 9.61 -22.95
C ALA A 99 -8.19 8.32 -22.37
N ARG A 100 -8.00 7.19 -23.05
CA ARG A 100 -8.44 5.88 -22.56
C ARG A 100 -7.46 5.31 -21.53
N ARG A 101 -7.96 5.05 -20.32
CA ARG A 101 -7.18 4.50 -19.20
C ARG A 101 -6.35 3.27 -19.57
N ASP A 102 -6.95 2.31 -20.25
CA ASP A 102 -6.29 1.06 -20.65
C ASP A 102 -5.06 1.28 -21.56
N ILE A 103 -5.11 2.33 -22.38
CA ILE A 103 -4.02 2.73 -23.28
C ILE A 103 -2.96 3.51 -22.52
N VAL A 104 -3.35 4.40 -21.61
CA VAL A 104 -2.41 5.15 -20.75
C VAL A 104 -1.60 4.18 -19.89
N VAL A 105 -2.26 3.20 -19.26
CA VAL A 105 -1.57 2.16 -18.48
C VAL A 105 -0.68 1.30 -19.37
N ALA A 106 -1.12 0.95 -20.59
CA ALA A 106 -0.29 0.21 -21.54
C ALA A 106 0.97 0.98 -21.92
N MET A 107 0.85 2.27 -22.21
CA MET A 107 1.99 3.15 -22.53
C MET A 107 2.95 3.28 -21.35
N ALA A 108 2.44 3.55 -20.14
CA ALA A 108 3.27 3.60 -18.94
C ALA A 108 4.00 2.27 -18.70
N THR A 109 3.29 1.16 -18.88
CA THR A 109 3.87 -0.19 -18.74
C THR A 109 4.98 -0.44 -19.75
N LEU A 110 4.73 -0.15 -21.04
CA LEU A 110 5.65 -0.41 -22.13
C LEU A 110 6.91 0.48 -22.08
N PHE A 111 6.72 1.77 -21.83
CA PHE A 111 7.80 2.76 -21.93
C PHE A 111 8.49 3.07 -20.60
N VAL A 112 7.88 2.73 -19.45
CA VAL A 112 8.45 3.02 -18.13
C VAL A 112 8.65 1.73 -17.33
N SER A 113 7.58 0.98 -17.05
CA SER A 113 7.66 -0.18 -16.14
C SER A 113 8.56 -1.29 -16.68
N ILE A 114 8.43 -1.70 -17.96
CA ILE A 114 9.25 -2.76 -18.56
C ILE A 114 10.73 -2.38 -18.56
N PRO A 115 11.17 -1.21 -19.10
CA PRO A 115 12.57 -0.81 -19.06
C PRO A 115 13.14 -0.79 -17.64
N LEU A 116 12.39 -0.23 -16.67
CA LEU A 116 12.84 -0.15 -15.28
C LEU A 116 12.96 -1.53 -14.62
N CYS A 117 12.04 -2.46 -14.85
CA CYS A 117 12.07 -3.80 -14.27
C CYS A 117 13.16 -4.71 -14.86
N LEU A 118 13.62 -4.38 -16.08
CA LEU A 118 14.74 -5.07 -16.74
C LEU A 118 16.11 -4.51 -16.34
N LEU A 119 16.17 -3.38 -15.62
CA LEU A 119 17.42 -2.87 -15.08
C LEU A 119 17.97 -3.86 -14.03
N LYS A 120 19.26 -4.21 -14.19
CA LYS A 120 19.95 -5.13 -13.28
C LYS A 120 20.50 -4.46 -12.02
N ASP A 121 20.58 -3.13 -12.01
CA ASP A 121 21.33 -2.34 -11.04
C ASP A 121 20.39 -1.60 -10.06
N LEU A 122 20.17 -2.22 -8.90
CA LEU A 122 19.27 -1.71 -7.86
C LEU A 122 19.82 -0.44 -7.16
N ALA A 123 21.13 -0.19 -7.24
CA ALA A 123 21.76 0.96 -6.58
C ALA A 123 21.31 2.30 -7.19
N ARG A 124 20.85 2.31 -8.44
CA ARG A 124 20.25 3.50 -9.07
C ARG A 124 18.86 3.79 -8.51
N LEU A 125 18.14 2.75 -8.09
CA LEU A 125 16.81 2.87 -7.49
C LEU A 125 16.86 3.48 -6.09
N ALA A 126 17.92 3.21 -5.32
CA ALA A 126 18.16 3.86 -4.03
C ALA A 126 18.37 5.38 -4.14
N ARG A 127 18.96 5.88 -5.24
CA ARG A 127 19.01 7.33 -5.51
C ARG A 127 17.64 7.89 -5.93
N ALA A 128 16.84 7.09 -6.63
CA ALA A 128 15.50 7.47 -7.02
C ALA A 128 14.53 7.53 -5.81
N SER A 129 14.74 6.75 -4.74
CA SER A 129 13.90 6.81 -3.54
C SER A 129 14.03 8.13 -2.77
N LEU A 130 15.21 8.78 -2.80
CA LEU A 130 15.38 10.14 -2.26
C LEU A 130 14.52 11.17 -3.02
N LEU A 131 14.42 11.02 -4.35
CA LEU A 131 13.56 11.87 -5.17
C LEU A 131 12.07 11.64 -4.81
N SER A 132 11.66 10.39 -4.59
CA SER A 132 10.30 10.06 -4.14
C SER A 132 9.92 10.75 -2.82
N LEU A 133 10.86 10.90 -1.88
CA LEU A 133 10.60 11.65 -0.64
C LEU A 133 10.28 13.14 -0.90
N VAL A 134 11.00 13.76 -1.84
CA VAL A 134 10.73 15.15 -2.23
C VAL A 134 9.34 15.28 -2.85
N PHE A 135 8.95 14.33 -3.70
CA PHE A 135 7.60 14.29 -4.27
C PHE A 135 6.52 14.12 -3.21
N ILE A 136 6.72 13.25 -2.22
CA ILE A 136 5.76 13.07 -1.11
C ILE A 136 5.57 14.37 -0.32
N ILE A 137 6.67 15.07 0.00
CA ILE A 137 6.60 16.38 0.69
C ILE A 137 5.84 17.39 -0.16
N PHE A 138 6.14 17.46 -1.47
CA PHE A 138 5.42 18.35 -2.39
C PHE A 138 3.93 18.04 -2.45
N ILE A 139 3.54 16.77 -2.60
CA ILE A 139 2.14 16.35 -2.63
C ILE A 139 1.46 16.73 -1.32
N LEU A 140 2.10 16.50 -0.18
CA LEU A 140 1.54 16.85 1.13
C LEU A 140 1.30 18.36 1.26
N MET A 141 2.25 19.19 0.82
CA MET A 141 2.08 20.64 0.77
C MET A 141 0.94 21.06 -0.15
N ALA A 142 0.82 20.43 -1.32
CA ALA A 142 -0.22 20.71 -2.28
C ALA A 142 -1.62 20.37 -1.72
N VAL A 143 -1.77 19.21 -1.06
CA VAL A 143 -3.00 18.80 -0.36
C VAL A 143 -3.32 19.79 0.77
N PHE A 144 -2.32 20.26 1.52
CA PHE A 144 -2.51 21.27 2.58
C PHE A 144 -2.98 22.62 2.02
N ILE A 145 -2.42 23.10 0.91
CA ILE A 145 -2.89 24.31 0.23
C ILE A 145 -4.35 24.15 -0.21
N ARG A 146 -4.73 22.96 -0.68
CA ARG A 146 -6.12 22.68 -1.07
C ARG A 146 -7.08 22.49 0.10
N LEU A 147 -6.62 22.08 1.27
CA LEU A 147 -7.45 22.13 2.48
C LEU A 147 -7.94 23.56 2.75
N ILE A 148 -7.06 24.56 2.60
CA ILE A 148 -7.41 25.96 2.88
C ILE A 148 -8.24 26.57 1.74
N SER A 149 -7.85 26.31 0.48
CA SER A 149 -8.47 26.95 -0.68
C SER A 149 -9.73 26.27 -1.21
N LEU A 150 -9.78 24.93 -1.20
CA LEU A 150 -10.90 24.13 -1.71
C LEU A 150 -11.80 23.62 -0.56
N GLY A 151 -11.25 23.29 0.60
CA GLY A 151 -11.99 22.75 1.74
C GLY A 151 -13.30 23.48 2.09
N PRO A 152 -13.31 24.84 2.20
CA PRO A 152 -14.53 25.59 2.53
C PRO A 152 -15.65 25.48 1.49
N THR A 153 -15.33 25.09 0.25
CA THR A 153 -16.31 24.98 -0.85
C THR A 153 -16.95 23.60 -0.95
N ILE A 154 -16.35 22.59 -0.29
CA ILE A 154 -16.83 21.22 -0.34
C ILE A 154 -17.98 21.08 0.66
N PRO A 155 -19.17 20.63 0.23
CA PRO A 155 -20.31 20.48 1.14
C PRO A 155 -20.03 19.38 2.16
N SER A 156 -20.42 19.62 3.41
CA SER A 156 -20.36 18.59 4.45
C SER A 156 -21.36 17.47 4.17
N THR A 157 -20.95 16.23 4.40
CA THR A 157 -21.83 15.06 4.34
C THR A 157 -22.42 14.73 5.73
N LEU A 158 -23.56 14.02 5.79
CA LEU A 158 -24.21 13.63 7.05
C LEU A 158 -23.35 12.72 7.95
N ASP A 159 -22.38 12.03 7.36
CA ASP A 159 -21.42 11.14 8.01
C ASP A 159 -20.05 11.79 8.27
N SER A 160 -19.97 13.12 8.19
CA SER A 160 -18.76 13.87 8.53
C SER A 160 -18.44 13.79 10.02
N TRP A 161 -17.16 13.63 10.37
CA TRP A 161 -16.62 13.69 11.73
C TRP A 161 -17.18 12.66 12.72
N GLN A 162 -17.79 11.57 12.23
CA GLN A 162 -18.23 10.49 13.09
C GLN A 162 -17.04 9.85 13.80
N PHE A 163 -17.17 9.59 15.10
CA PHE A 163 -16.09 8.95 15.87
C PHE A 163 -15.85 7.51 15.39
N TYR A 164 -16.92 6.78 15.09
CA TYR A 164 -16.91 5.36 14.73
C TYR A 164 -17.82 5.10 13.54
N ASN A 165 -17.33 4.32 12.59
CA ASN A 165 -18.07 3.74 11.47
C ASN A 165 -17.84 2.23 11.38
N TRP A 166 -18.74 1.52 10.70
CA TRP A 166 -18.70 0.06 10.59
C TRP A 166 -17.56 -0.50 9.72
N GLY A 167 -16.89 0.33 8.93
CA GLY A 167 -15.78 -0.05 8.03
C GLY A 167 -14.43 -0.25 8.73
N VAL A 168 -14.42 -0.71 9.99
CA VAL A 168 -13.20 -0.92 10.79
C VAL A 168 -12.26 -1.93 10.13
N ILE A 169 -12.77 -3.09 9.72
CA ILE A 169 -11.95 -4.16 9.14
C ILE A 169 -11.35 -3.74 7.78
N PRO A 170 -12.13 -3.14 6.83
CA PRO A 170 -11.58 -2.52 5.65
C PRO A 170 -10.46 -1.52 5.94
N ALA A 171 -10.66 -0.64 6.93
CA ALA A 171 -9.68 0.37 7.31
C ALA A 171 -8.38 -0.26 7.84
N ILE A 172 -8.47 -1.30 8.69
CA ILE A 172 -7.30 -2.05 9.16
C ILE A 172 -6.58 -2.72 7.98
N GLY A 173 -7.30 -3.29 7.01
CA GLY A 173 -6.70 -3.85 5.80
C GLY A 173 -5.88 -2.82 5.03
N ILE A 174 -6.45 -1.64 4.78
CA ILE A 174 -5.76 -0.54 4.08
C ILE A 174 -4.54 -0.05 4.88
N MET A 175 -4.67 0.07 6.20
CA MET A 175 -3.55 0.48 7.06
C MET A 175 -2.44 -0.59 7.11
N ALA A 176 -2.80 -1.87 7.20
CA ALA A 176 -1.86 -2.98 7.18
C ALA A 176 -1.11 -3.07 5.84
N PHE A 177 -1.80 -2.83 4.73
CA PHE A 177 -1.15 -2.67 3.42
C PHE A 177 -0.17 -1.49 3.43
N ALA A 178 -0.60 -0.32 3.92
CA ALA A 178 0.24 0.89 3.92
C ALA A 178 1.51 0.75 4.77
N PHE A 179 1.47 -0.03 5.85
CA PHE A 179 2.61 -0.26 6.74
C PHE A 179 3.42 -1.52 6.42
N MET A 180 3.03 -2.32 5.43
CA MET A 180 3.79 -3.54 5.16
C MET A 180 5.15 -3.22 4.52
N CYS A 181 6.20 -3.72 5.17
CA CYS A 181 7.53 -3.85 4.59
C CYS A 181 8.20 -5.22 4.89
N HIS A 182 7.47 -6.15 5.51
CA HIS A 182 7.97 -7.42 6.07
C HIS A 182 8.72 -8.30 5.05
N HIS A 183 8.26 -8.32 3.81
CA HIS A 183 8.89 -9.12 2.75
C HIS A 183 10.30 -8.62 2.37
N ASN A 184 10.64 -7.35 2.68
CA ASN A 184 11.94 -6.74 2.42
C ASN A 184 12.83 -6.64 3.67
N VAL A 185 12.35 -7.05 4.84
CA VAL A 185 13.05 -6.88 6.13
C VAL A 185 14.48 -7.41 6.10
N PHE A 186 14.67 -8.64 5.61
CA PHE A 186 16.00 -9.25 5.59
C PHE A 186 16.95 -8.61 4.57
N LEU A 187 16.42 -8.14 3.44
CA LEU A 187 17.19 -7.38 2.45
C LEU A 187 17.68 -6.07 3.07
N LEU A 188 16.80 -5.33 3.75
CA LEU A 188 17.15 -4.10 4.45
C LEU A 188 18.10 -4.34 5.62
N TYR A 189 17.86 -5.37 6.43
CA TYR A 189 18.71 -5.73 7.56
C TYR A 189 20.14 -6.06 7.12
N SER A 190 20.30 -6.85 6.05
CA SER A 190 21.62 -7.19 5.48
C SER A 190 22.36 -6.01 4.85
N SER A 191 21.64 -4.92 4.54
CA SER A 191 22.21 -3.69 3.99
C SER A 191 22.75 -2.73 5.06
N ILE A 192 22.48 -3.01 6.34
CA ILE A 192 23.01 -2.23 7.47
C ILE A 192 24.45 -2.64 7.75
N GLU A 193 25.34 -1.67 7.89
CA GLU A 193 26.72 -1.90 8.29
C GLU A 193 26.78 -2.49 9.72
N ASP A 194 27.45 -3.64 9.86
CA ASP A 194 27.50 -4.48 11.07
C ASP A 194 26.12 -4.67 11.71
N PRO A 195 25.23 -5.46 11.08
CA PRO A 195 23.83 -5.52 11.45
C PRO A 195 23.66 -6.21 12.81
N THR A 196 22.94 -5.57 13.73
CA THR A 196 22.61 -6.10 15.07
C THR A 196 21.15 -5.84 15.38
N GLN A 197 20.57 -6.61 16.32
CA GLN A 197 19.18 -6.39 16.75
C GLN A 197 18.96 -4.95 17.23
N GLN A 198 19.88 -4.39 18.02
CA GLN A 198 19.74 -3.02 18.54
C GLN A 198 19.74 -1.95 17.45
N LYS A 199 20.55 -2.13 16.39
CA LYS A 199 20.53 -1.21 15.24
C LYS A 199 19.21 -1.34 14.47
N TRP A 200 18.73 -2.57 14.27
CA TRP A 200 17.45 -2.83 13.61
C TRP A 200 16.27 -2.23 14.35
N ASP A 201 16.23 -2.37 15.68
CA ASP A 201 15.18 -1.80 16.52
C ASP A 201 15.10 -0.28 16.33
N LYS A 202 16.25 0.41 16.37
CA LYS A 202 16.32 1.87 16.12
C LYS A 202 15.81 2.23 14.73
N VAL A 203 16.30 1.56 13.68
CA VAL A 203 15.90 1.81 12.29
C VAL A 203 14.38 1.61 12.14
N THR A 204 13.85 0.54 12.72
CA THR A 204 12.42 0.20 12.68
C THR A 204 11.58 1.27 13.37
N HIS A 205 11.90 1.61 14.63
CA HIS A 205 11.16 2.60 15.41
C HIS A 205 11.09 3.96 14.72
N TYR A 206 12.21 4.49 14.24
CA TYR A 206 12.22 5.78 13.54
C TYR A 206 11.50 5.72 12.18
N SER A 207 11.62 4.61 11.45
CA SER A 207 10.99 4.47 10.13
C SER A 207 9.47 4.32 10.22
N VAL A 208 8.99 3.48 11.14
CA VAL A 208 7.54 3.29 11.36
C VAL A 208 6.92 4.54 11.97
N PHE A 209 7.60 5.19 12.94
CA PHE A 209 7.10 6.43 13.52
C PHE A 209 7.01 7.56 12.49
N SER A 210 8.04 7.76 11.65
CA SER A 210 7.99 8.78 10.59
C SER A 210 6.87 8.48 9.57
N SER A 211 6.69 7.21 9.19
CA SER A 211 5.60 6.76 8.32
C SER A 211 4.22 6.99 8.95
N PHE A 212 4.08 6.78 10.27
CA PHE A 212 2.87 7.09 11.02
C PHE A 212 2.53 8.58 10.99
N ILE A 213 3.52 9.46 11.21
CA ILE A 213 3.30 10.90 11.15
C ILE A 213 2.86 11.33 9.75
N VAL A 214 3.53 10.87 8.70
CA VAL A 214 3.14 11.16 7.30
C VAL A 214 1.73 10.62 7.00
N GLY A 215 1.42 9.40 7.47
CA GLY A 215 0.10 8.79 7.36
C GLY A 215 -0.99 9.61 8.04
N CYS A 216 -0.74 10.11 9.25
CA CYS A 216 -1.63 11.01 9.98
C CYS A 216 -1.85 12.32 9.21
N LEU A 217 -0.80 12.93 8.67
CA LEU A 217 -0.92 14.18 7.92
C LEU A 217 -1.79 13.99 6.66
N PHE A 218 -1.51 12.99 5.82
CA PHE A 218 -2.36 12.68 4.66
C PHE A 218 -3.78 12.28 5.05
N GLY A 219 -3.93 11.52 6.14
CA GLY A 219 -5.22 11.10 6.66
C GLY A 219 -6.07 12.29 7.10
N ILE A 220 -5.55 13.11 8.01
CA ILE A 220 -6.26 14.22 8.63
C ILE A 220 -6.53 15.33 7.62
N ILE A 221 -5.53 15.75 6.83
CA ILE A 221 -5.70 16.84 5.86
C ILE A 221 -6.67 16.41 4.74
N GLY A 222 -6.50 15.20 4.21
CA GLY A 222 -7.40 14.67 3.18
C GLY A 222 -8.83 14.50 3.69
N TYR A 223 -9.02 13.92 4.87
CA TYR A 223 -10.35 13.74 5.47
C TYR A 223 -11.00 15.09 5.83
N SER A 224 -10.23 16.05 6.37
CA SER A 224 -10.76 17.39 6.67
C SER A 224 -11.25 18.13 5.41
N THR A 225 -10.64 17.85 4.26
CA THR A 225 -11.03 18.46 2.98
C THR A 225 -12.30 17.81 2.42
N PHE A 226 -12.36 16.48 2.38
CA PHE A 226 -13.41 15.77 1.63
C PHE A 226 -14.48 15.10 2.48
N THR A 227 -14.24 14.90 3.78
CA THR A 227 -15.15 14.22 4.71
C THR A 227 -15.70 12.92 4.13
N GLY A 228 -17.02 12.78 3.94
CA GLY A 228 -17.67 11.61 3.35
C GLY A 228 -17.43 11.41 1.86
N TYR A 229 -16.84 12.38 1.15
CA TYR A 229 -16.45 12.20 -0.26
C TYR A 229 -15.12 11.47 -0.44
N SER A 230 -14.34 11.27 0.63
CA SER A 230 -12.99 10.67 0.58
C SER A 230 -12.98 9.38 -0.25
N GLN A 231 -12.28 9.38 -1.39
CA GLN A 231 -12.13 8.21 -2.25
C GLN A 231 -10.89 7.39 -1.88
N GLY A 232 -10.84 6.13 -2.32
CA GLY A 232 -9.69 5.24 -2.10
C GLY A 232 -8.36 5.82 -2.59
N ASP A 233 -8.39 6.48 -3.75
CA ASP A 233 -7.33 7.41 -4.17
C ASP A 233 -7.75 8.84 -3.81
N LEU A 234 -6.96 9.50 -2.96
CA LEU A 234 -7.23 10.87 -2.54
C LEU A 234 -7.17 11.87 -3.73
N LEU A 235 -6.32 11.60 -4.73
CA LEU A 235 -6.16 12.51 -5.87
C LEU A 235 -7.35 12.50 -6.82
N GLU A 236 -8.23 11.49 -6.73
CA GLU A 236 -9.49 11.43 -7.49
C GLU A 236 -10.53 12.42 -6.99
N ASN A 237 -10.41 12.89 -5.75
CA ASN A 237 -11.32 13.89 -5.22
C ASN A 237 -11.11 15.29 -5.81
N TYR A 238 -9.90 15.60 -6.30
CA TYR A 238 -9.62 16.92 -6.86
C TYR A 238 -10.12 17.07 -8.29
N CYS A 239 -10.49 18.29 -8.66
CA CYS A 239 -10.99 18.60 -10.00
C CYS A 239 -9.90 18.38 -11.09
N TRP A 240 -10.34 18.17 -12.33
CA TRP A 240 -9.43 17.86 -13.44
C TRP A 240 -8.73 19.11 -14.00
N ASP A 241 -9.33 20.27 -13.82
CA ASP A 241 -8.82 21.59 -14.19
C ASP A 241 -7.90 22.21 -13.13
N ASP A 242 -7.63 21.49 -12.04
CA ASP A 242 -6.74 21.90 -10.97
C ASP A 242 -5.27 21.64 -11.34
N ASP A 243 -4.60 22.67 -11.87
CA ASP A 243 -3.22 22.55 -12.36
C ASP A 243 -2.21 22.18 -11.25
N LEU A 244 -2.40 22.66 -10.01
CA LEU A 244 -1.54 22.28 -8.88
C LEU A 244 -1.68 20.79 -8.56
N MET A 245 -2.91 20.29 -8.54
CA MET A 245 -3.18 18.86 -8.30
C MET A 245 -2.75 18.00 -9.49
N ASN A 246 -2.78 18.51 -10.71
CA ASN A 246 -2.23 17.80 -11.86
C ASN A 246 -0.71 17.63 -11.77
N ILE A 247 0.03 18.62 -11.25
CA ILE A 247 1.46 18.44 -10.94
C ILE A 247 1.64 17.40 -9.83
N ALA A 248 0.79 17.41 -8.80
CA ALA A 248 0.81 16.39 -7.75
C ALA A 248 0.51 14.98 -8.28
N ARG A 249 -0.41 14.83 -9.24
CA ARG A 249 -0.71 13.58 -9.95
C ARG A 249 0.50 13.04 -10.71
N ILE A 250 1.26 13.91 -11.39
CA ILE A 250 2.50 13.53 -12.08
C ILE A 250 3.55 13.07 -11.05
N ALA A 251 3.77 13.83 -9.98
CA ALA A 251 4.74 13.50 -8.94
C ALA A 251 4.39 12.18 -8.23
N PHE A 252 3.11 11.94 -7.99
CA PHE A 252 2.61 10.70 -7.40
C PHE A 252 2.80 9.52 -8.36
N SER A 253 2.43 9.67 -9.64
CA SER A 253 2.64 8.65 -10.67
C SER A 253 4.12 8.29 -10.81
N ALA A 254 5.01 9.29 -10.83
CA ALA A 254 6.44 9.07 -10.90
C ALA A 254 6.95 8.29 -9.68
N THR A 255 6.49 8.64 -8.48
CA THR A 255 6.83 7.92 -7.24
C THR A 255 6.40 6.45 -7.32
N ILE A 256 5.17 6.18 -7.76
CA ILE A 256 4.62 4.82 -7.87
C ILE A 256 5.36 4.00 -8.94
N LEU A 257 5.67 4.60 -10.09
CA LEU A 257 6.44 3.96 -11.16
C LEU A 257 7.89 3.66 -10.75
N LEU A 258 8.48 4.42 -9.83
CA LEU A 258 9.81 4.13 -9.26
C LEU A 258 9.77 3.00 -8.22
N THR A 259 8.63 2.77 -7.56
CA THR A 259 8.44 1.67 -6.61
C THR A 259 8.11 0.34 -7.32
N PHE A 260 7.44 0.39 -8.46
CA PHE A 260 7.03 -0.80 -9.24
C PHE A 260 8.16 -1.83 -9.49
N PRO A 261 9.39 -1.44 -9.88
CA PRO A 261 10.48 -2.40 -10.13
C PRO A 261 10.93 -3.16 -8.87
N ILE A 262 10.80 -2.56 -7.69
CA ILE A 262 11.15 -3.20 -6.41
C ILE A 262 10.19 -4.36 -6.16
N GLU A 263 8.89 -4.13 -6.29
CA GLU A 263 7.88 -5.17 -6.12
C GLU A 263 7.98 -6.26 -7.20
N CYS A 264 8.31 -5.88 -8.45
CA CYS A 264 8.57 -6.83 -9.53
C CYS A 264 9.80 -7.71 -9.23
N LEU A 265 10.86 -7.13 -8.65
CA LEU A 265 12.06 -7.87 -8.25
C LEU A 265 11.73 -8.91 -7.18
N VAL A 266 10.98 -8.52 -6.14
CA VAL A 266 10.54 -9.42 -5.07
C VAL A 266 9.69 -10.55 -5.64
N THR A 267 8.67 -10.21 -6.44
CA THR A 267 7.77 -11.19 -7.07
C THR A 267 8.55 -12.21 -7.92
N ARG A 268 9.53 -11.74 -8.70
CA ARG A 268 10.39 -12.60 -9.51
C ARG A 268 11.29 -13.50 -8.67
N ALA A 269 11.88 -12.96 -7.59
CA ALA A 269 12.72 -13.74 -6.69
C ALA A 269 11.94 -14.91 -6.07
N VAL A 270 10.71 -14.65 -5.63
CA VAL A 270 9.79 -15.67 -5.10
C VAL A 270 9.45 -16.73 -6.15
N LEU A 271 9.12 -16.33 -7.39
CA LEU A 271 8.86 -17.28 -8.48
C LEU A 271 10.07 -18.16 -8.83
N THR A 272 11.26 -17.57 -8.87
CA THR A 272 12.49 -18.29 -9.20
C THR A 272 12.84 -19.30 -8.11
N GLN A 273 12.58 -18.94 -6.85
CA GLN A 273 12.77 -19.84 -5.72
C GLN A 273 11.73 -20.97 -5.69
N ALA A 274 10.49 -20.71 -6.10
CA ALA A 274 9.41 -21.70 -6.13
C ALA A 274 9.53 -22.71 -7.29
N PHE A 275 9.86 -22.23 -8.50
CA PHE A 275 9.80 -23.02 -9.75
C PHE A 275 11.18 -23.29 -10.36
N GLY A 276 12.27 -22.85 -9.73
CA GLY A 276 13.63 -23.04 -10.22
C GLY A 276 14.02 -22.06 -11.34
N SER A 277 14.81 -22.53 -12.31
CA SER A 277 15.46 -21.69 -13.32
C SER A 277 14.47 -21.19 -14.40
N ILE A 278 13.63 -20.20 -14.05
CA ILE A 278 12.89 -19.41 -15.03
C ILE A 278 13.82 -18.35 -15.61
N SER A 279 13.78 -18.16 -16.94
CA SER A 279 14.48 -17.04 -17.58
C SER A 279 14.04 -15.72 -16.97
N HIS A 280 15.02 -14.92 -16.52
CA HIS A 280 14.81 -13.61 -15.87
C HIS A 280 13.88 -12.70 -16.66
N ASN A 281 14.09 -12.61 -17.98
CA ASN A 281 13.31 -11.77 -18.88
C ASN A 281 11.86 -12.31 -19.03
N LEU A 282 11.70 -13.64 -19.16
CA LEU A 282 10.38 -14.25 -19.35
C LEU A 282 9.52 -14.10 -18.09
N ALA A 283 10.10 -14.32 -16.91
CA ALA A 283 9.42 -14.10 -15.64
C ALA A 283 8.97 -12.65 -15.49
N THR A 284 9.87 -11.68 -15.74
CA THR A 284 9.54 -10.26 -15.64
C THR A 284 8.45 -9.85 -16.62
N VAL A 285 8.54 -10.22 -17.90
CA VAL A 285 7.51 -9.89 -18.89
C VAL A 285 6.18 -10.55 -18.55
N GLY A 286 6.19 -11.80 -18.09
CA GLY A 286 4.98 -12.52 -17.65
C GLY A 286 4.29 -11.84 -16.47
N ILE A 287 5.04 -11.47 -15.42
CA ILE A 287 4.52 -10.74 -14.25
C ILE A 287 3.89 -9.42 -14.68
N ILE A 288 4.63 -8.61 -15.46
CA ILE A 288 4.16 -7.28 -15.90
C ILE A 288 2.91 -7.38 -16.78
N THR A 289 2.87 -8.37 -17.67
CA THR A 289 1.70 -8.59 -18.53
C THR A 289 0.49 -9.00 -17.71
N ALA A 290 0.66 -9.90 -16.73
CA ALA A 290 -0.42 -10.32 -15.85
C ALA A 290 -0.93 -9.18 -14.98
N THR A 291 -0.05 -8.35 -14.40
CA THR A 291 -0.47 -7.19 -13.60
C THR A 291 -1.17 -6.14 -14.46
N TYR A 292 -0.73 -5.92 -15.70
CA TYR A 292 -1.43 -5.07 -16.66
C TYR A 292 -2.85 -5.57 -16.93
N LEU A 293 -3.02 -6.84 -17.30
CA LEU A 293 -4.32 -7.42 -17.64
C LEU A 293 -5.32 -7.35 -16.47
N ILE A 294 -4.86 -7.55 -15.24
CA ILE A 294 -5.72 -7.45 -14.05
C ILE A 294 -6.03 -5.97 -13.74
N SER A 295 -5.08 -5.05 -13.94
CA SER A 295 -5.29 -3.63 -13.67
C SER A 295 -6.33 -2.97 -14.58
N ILE A 296 -6.49 -3.46 -15.81
CA ILE A 296 -7.54 -2.98 -16.73
C ILE A 296 -8.92 -3.60 -16.45
N SER A 297 -8.98 -4.69 -15.67
CA SER A 297 -10.25 -5.30 -15.28
C SER A 297 -10.83 -4.76 -13.96
N THR A 298 -10.10 -3.91 -13.25
CA THR A 298 -10.54 -3.29 -12.00
C THR A 298 -10.25 -1.80 -11.98
N ASP A 299 -11.23 -1.02 -11.53
CA ASP A 299 -11.14 0.45 -11.40
C ASP A 299 -11.21 0.88 -9.92
N CYS A 300 -11.27 -0.08 -9.00
CA CYS A 300 -11.55 0.16 -7.59
C CYS A 300 -10.30 0.03 -6.72
N LEU A 301 -9.47 1.07 -6.67
CA LEU A 301 -8.22 1.04 -5.88
C LEU A 301 -8.46 0.64 -4.42
N GLY A 302 -9.42 1.26 -3.73
CA GLY A 302 -9.67 1.01 -2.31
C GLY A 302 -9.96 -0.46 -1.99
N VAL A 303 -10.66 -1.16 -2.89
CA VAL A 303 -11.01 -2.58 -2.76
C VAL A 303 -9.80 -3.46 -2.97
N VAL A 304 -8.98 -3.16 -3.99
CA VAL A 304 -7.74 -3.90 -4.25
C VAL A 304 -6.79 -3.77 -3.07
N LEU A 305 -6.67 -2.56 -2.48
CA LEU A 305 -5.86 -2.30 -1.30
C LEU A 305 -6.39 -3.04 -0.06
N GLU A 306 -7.70 -3.01 0.18
CA GLU A 306 -8.34 -3.76 1.27
C GLU A 306 -8.10 -5.27 1.14
N LEU A 307 -8.35 -5.83 -0.05
CA LEU A 307 -8.18 -7.25 -0.36
C LEU A 307 -6.74 -7.69 -0.10
N ASN A 308 -5.76 -6.93 -0.61
CA ASN A 308 -4.35 -7.23 -0.39
C ASN A 308 -3.97 -7.11 1.08
N GLY A 309 -4.50 -6.09 1.75
CA GLY A 309 -4.33 -5.86 3.18
C GLY A 309 -4.79 -7.03 4.03
N VAL A 310 -6.01 -7.51 3.83
CA VAL A 310 -6.61 -8.58 4.62
C VAL A 310 -6.02 -9.95 4.28
N LEU A 311 -5.91 -10.29 2.99
CA LEU A 311 -5.56 -11.65 2.56
C LEU A 311 -4.05 -11.92 2.54
N SER A 312 -3.26 -10.90 2.24
CA SER A 312 -1.80 -11.04 2.16
C SER A 312 -1.12 -10.34 3.32
N ALA A 313 -1.51 -9.08 3.61
CA ALA A 313 -0.74 -8.26 4.52
C ALA A 313 -0.84 -8.64 5.97
N VAL A 314 -2.05 -8.81 6.49
CA VAL A 314 -2.28 -9.21 7.86
C VAL A 314 -1.59 -10.56 8.17
N PRO A 315 -1.68 -11.60 7.32
CA PRO A 315 -0.91 -12.83 7.53
C PRO A 315 0.61 -12.60 7.53
N LEU A 316 1.15 -11.92 6.51
CA LEU A 316 2.59 -11.68 6.38
C LEU A 316 3.18 -10.80 7.47
N ALA A 317 2.41 -9.84 7.96
CA ALA A 317 2.87 -8.83 8.90
C ALA A 317 2.61 -9.20 10.35
N PHE A 318 1.45 -9.77 10.66
CA PHE A 318 1.02 -9.96 12.05
C PHE A 318 1.01 -11.44 12.46
N ILE A 319 0.50 -12.33 11.62
CA ILE A 319 0.34 -13.74 11.98
C ILE A 319 1.67 -14.49 11.92
N LEU A 320 2.33 -14.50 10.76
CA LEU A 320 3.51 -15.34 10.54
C LEU A 320 4.72 -14.95 11.40
N PRO A 321 5.05 -13.65 11.59
CA PRO A 321 6.14 -13.26 12.49
C PRO A 321 5.88 -13.66 13.94
N ALA A 322 4.64 -13.45 14.40
CA ALA A 322 4.23 -13.79 15.75
C ALA A 322 4.31 -15.30 16.01
N LEU A 323 3.75 -16.11 15.11
CA LEU A 323 3.77 -17.56 15.24
C LEU A 323 5.21 -18.11 15.16
N SER A 324 6.05 -17.56 14.29
CA SER A 324 7.46 -17.95 14.17
C SER A 324 8.20 -17.73 15.50
N TYR A 325 8.01 -16.56 16.12
CA TYR A 325 8.62 -16.27 17.41
C TYR A 325 8.09 -17.19 18.52
N LEU A 326 6.77 -17.37 18.62
CA LEU A 326 6.17 -18.23 19.64
C LEU A 326 6.69 -19.67 19.57
N LYS A 327 6.95 -20.15 18.36
CA LYS A 327 7.44 -21.49 18.07
C LYS A 327 8.93 -21.66 18.31
N LEU A 328 9.75 -20.67 17.93
CA LEU A 328 11.22 -20.74 17.98
C LEU A 328 11.81 -20.35 19.34
N SER A 329 11.18 -19.40 20.04
CA SER A 329 11.67 -18.97 21.35
C SER A 329 11.45 -20.04 22.42
N GLU A 330 12.35 -20.14 23.39
CA GLU A 330 12.22 -21.08 24.51
C GLU A 330 11.13 -20.63 25.53
N GLY A 331 10.60 -21.57 26.30
CA GLY A 331 9.62 -21.30 27.36
C GLY A 331 8.14 -21.41 26.96
N SER A 332 7.25 -21.29 27.96
CA SER A 332 5.80 -21.43 27.78
C SER A 332 5.21 -20.29 26.93
N VAL A 333 4.22 -20.62 26.11
CA VAL A 333 3.45 -19.66 25.28
C VAL A 333 2.80 -18.56 26.12
N PHE A 334 2.47 -18.84 27.39
CA PHE A 334 1.87 -17.89 28.32
C PHE A 334 2.90 -17.10 29.15
N SER A 335 4.19 -17.16 28.80
CA SER A 335 5.20 -16.29 29.43
C SER A 335 4.93 -14.81 29.11
N LYS A 336 5.30 -13.92 30.03
CA LYS A 336 5.16 -12.46 29.87
C LYS A 336 5.85 -11.95 28.60
N ASP A 337 6.93 -12.59 28.17
CA ASP A 337 7.68 -12.21 26.97
C ASP A 337 7.02 -12.66 25.66
N LYS A 338 6.18 -13.70 25.71
CA LYS A 338 5.47 -14.27 24.56
C LYS A 338 4.03 -13.78 24.44
N LEU A 339 3.45 -13.26 25.52
CA LEU A 339 2.08 -12.76 25.57
C LEU A 339 1.79 -11.65 24.53
N PRO A 340 2.69 -10.68 24.28
CA PRO A 340 2.47 -9.70 23.22
C PRO A 340 2.47 -10.33 21.82
N ALA A 341 3.34 -11.31 21.56
CA ALA A 341 3.36 -12.05 20.29
C ALA A 341 2.06 -12.87 20.11
N LEU A 342 1.56 -13.50 21.18
CA LEU A 342 0.26 -14.18 21.14
C LEU A 342 -0.88 -13.21 20.83
N GLY A 343 -0.89 -12.04 21.47
CA GLY A 343 -1.87 -10.98 21.18
C GLY A 343 -1.82 -10.52 19.73
N LEU A 344 -0.62 -10.35 19.17
CA LEU A 344 -0.42 -10.00 17.76
C LEU A 344 -0.97 -11.07 16.81
N ALA A 345 -0.68 -12.35 17.07
CA ALA A 345 -1.21 -13.45 16.27
C ALA A 345 -2.75 -13.51 16.31
N LEU A 346 -3.34 -13.40 17.50
CA LEU A 346 -4.80 -13.42 17.68
C LEU A 346 -5.48 -12.24 16.98
N PHE A 347 -4.90 -11.03 17.09
CA PHE A 347 -5.36 -9.87 16.35
C PHE A 347 -5.31 -10.11 14.83
N GLY A 348 -4.19 -10.63 14.33
CA GLY A 348 -4.04 -10.95 12.91
C GLY A 348 -5.08 -11.97 12.42
N PHE A 349 -5.29 -13.07 13.16
CA PHE A 349 -6.32 -14.06 12.83
C PHE A 349 -7.73 -13.46 12.83
N LEU A 350 -8.06 -12.66 13.85
CA LEU A 350 -9.37 -12.03 13.95
C LEU A 350 -9.64 -11.11 12.74
N VAL A 351 -8.67 -10.26 12.38
CA VAL A 351 -8.80 -9.37 11.22
C VAL A 351 -8.87 -10.16 9.91
N ALA A 352 -8.04 -11.19 9.73
CA ALA A 352 -8.05 -12.01 8.52
C ALA A 352 -9.38 -12.76 8.33
N ILE A 353 -9.92 -13.36 9.40
CA ILE A 353 -11.20 -14.10 9.34
C ILE A 353 -12.37 -13.15 9.08
N LEU A 354 -12.46 -12.06 9.86
CA LEU A 354 -13.54 -11.08 9.69
C LEU A 354 -13.46 -10.39 8.32
N GLY A 355 -12.25 -10.06 7.86
CA GLY A 355 -12.04 -9.44 6.57
C GLY A 355 -12.39 -10.38 5.41
N ALA A 356 -11.95 -11.65 5.47
CA ALA A 356 -12.34 -12.65 4.47
C ALA A 356 -13.87 -12.83 4.42
N PHE A 357 -14.52 -12.89 5.58
CA PHE A 357 -15.99 -12.95 5.65
C PHE A 357 -16.66 -11.72 5.03
N LEU A 358 -16.17 -10.51 5.32
CA LEU A 358 -16.71 -9.27 4.75
C LEU A 358 -16.51 -9.19 3.24
N ILE A 359 -15.34 -9.57 2.74
CA ILE A 359 -15.05 -9.61 1.31
C ILE A 359 -16.01 -10.56 0.60
N ILE A 360 -16.22 -11.77 1.13
CA ILE A 360 -17.14 -12.76 0.53
C ILE A 360 -18.59 -12.27 0.55
N THR A 361 -19.05 -11.70 1.67
CA THR A 361 -20.45 -11.31 1.85
C THR A 361 -20.81 -9.99 1.17
N LYS A 362 -19.87 -9.06 1.07
CA LYS A 362 -20.08 -7.74 0.45
C LYS A 362 -19.55 -7.63 -0.96
N PHE A 363 -18.98 -8.68 -1.56
CA PHE A 363 -18.38 -8.67 -2.90
C PHE A 363 -19.26 -7.97 -3.96
N ASN A 364 -20.58 -8.22 -3.93
CA ASN A 364 -21.54 -7.64 -4.89
C ASN A 364 -22.03 -6.22 -4.54
N SER A 365 -21.69 -5.71 -3.35
CA SER A 365 -22.11 -4.40 -2.83
C SER A 365 -20.99 -3.36 -2.86
N VAL A 366 -19.78 -3.73 -3.29
CA VAL A 366 -18.58 -2.87 -3.30
C VAL A 366 -18.57 -1.87 -4.48
N ASP A 367 -19.61 -1.89 -5.32
CA ASP A 367 -19.70 -1.18 -6.61
C ASP A 367 -20.05 0.31 -6.53
N LYS A 368 -19.33 1.11 -5.74
CA LYS A 368 -19.39 2.59 -5.89
C LYS A 368 -18.03 3.24 -5.95
N CYS A 369 -17.13 2.73 -6.78
CA CYS A 369 -15.96 3.50 -7.18
C CYS A 369 -16.38 4.55 -8.21
N SER A 370 -16.14 5.82 -7.89
CA SER A 370 -16.45 6.95 -8.76
C SER A 370 -15.35 7.14 -9.81
N HIS A 371 -14.99 6.08 -10.54
CA HIS A 371 -13.94 6.16 -11.56
C HIS A 371 -14.37 7.03 -12.73
N GLY A 372 -13.50 7.95 -13.16
CA GLY A 372 -13.71 8.82 -14.32
C GLY A 372 -14.87 9.81 -14.19
N ARG A 373 -15.50 9.92 -13.00
CA ARG A 373 -16.54 10.90 -12.74
C ARG A 373 -15.96 12.14 -12.08
N ILE A 374 -16.23 13.28 -12.67
CA ILE A 374 -15.93 14.57 -12.05
C ILE A 374 -16.83 14.72 -10.82
N MET A 375 -16.23 15.10 -9.69
CA MET A 375 -16.95 15.27 -8.42
C MET A 375 -18.00 16.40 -8.52
N PRO A 376 -19.15 16.28 -7.83
CA PRO A 376 -20.27 17.22 -8.00
C PRO A 376 -19.88 18.68 -7.69
N TYR A 377 -19.00 18.90 -6.71
CA TYR A 377 -18.52 20.23 -6.35
C TYR A 377 -17.60 20.88 -7.40
N CYS A 378 -17.04 20.12 -8.33
CA CYS A 378 -16.22 20.66 -9.42
C CYS A 378 -17.06 21.34 -10.52
N TYR A 379 -18.35 21.01 -10.65
CA TYR A 379 -19.23 21.68 -11.61
C TYR A 379 -19.71 23.05 -11.13
N ASN A 380 -19.80 23.24 -9.80
CA ASN A 380 -20.26 24.51 -9.21
C ASN A 380 -19.17 25.59 -9.23
N THR A 381 -17.90 25.23 -9.40
CA THR A 381 -16.77 26.17 -9.39
C THR A 381 -16.67 27.02 -10.65
N THR A 382 -17.29 26.59 -11.77
CA THR A 382 -17.39 27.39 -13.00
C THR A 382 -18.24 28.66 -12.85
N SER A 383 -19.04 28.77 -11.79
CA SER A 383 -19.87 29.95 -11.48
C SER A 383 -19.15 31.04 -10.68
N ILE A 384 -17.90 30.79 -10.24
CA ILE A 384 -17.08 31.75 -9.48
C ILE A 384 -15.84 32.11 -10.30
N LYS A 385 -16.08 32.62 -11.51
CA LYS A 385 -15.16 33.53 -12.18
C LYS A 385 -15.92 34.83 -12.38
N VAL A 386 -15.76 35.76 -11.42
CA VAL A 386 -16.13 37.17 -11.58
C VAL A 386 -14.86 37.98 -11.37
#